data_AF-A0A7S1STM9-F1
#
_entry.id   AF-A0A7S1STM9-F1
#
_cell.length_a   1.000
_cell.length_b   1.000
_cell.length_c   1.000
_cell.angle_alpha   90.00
_cell.angle_beta   90.00
_cell.angle_gamma   90.00
#
_symmetry.space_group_name_H-M   'P 1'
#
loop_
_entity.id
_entity.type
_entity.pdbx_description
1 polymer ?
#
loop_
_entity_poly.entity_id
_entity_poly.type
_entity_poly.pdbx_seq_one_letter_code
_entity_poly.pdbx_strand_id
1 'polypeptide(L)'
;MGRRRQVDPVTFQTWANILARVPSAVLWLAASPKDAFALLQREAAAAGVPPRRLVAAPWFPEKEHIRIKSLCDLFLDTPAYNAHQTAGDALWAGIPMLTLPGEKMVSRVGLSMQLALGLSPSNTTIAHSFAG
;
A
#
# COMPACT_ATOMS: atom_id res chain seq x y z
N MET A 1 -13.47 -8.69 -20.77
CA MET A 1 -13.63 -8.06 -19.44
C MET A 1 -12.28 -8.18 -18.71
N GLY A 2 -11.47 -7.12 -18.73
CA GLY A 2 -10.07 -7.17 -18.30
C GLY A 2 -9.92 -7.42 -16.81
N ARG A 3 -9.14 -8.43 -16.42
CA ARG A 3 -8.81 -8.77 -15.04
C ARG A 3 -8.18 -7.53 -14.38
N ARG A 4 -8.90 -6.89 -13.45
CA ARG A 4 -8.43 -5.66 -12.77
C ARG A 4 -7.14 -5.97 -12.02
N ARG A 5 -6.05 -5.34 -12.45
CA ARG A 5 -4.81 -5.31 -11.65
C ARG A 5 -5.08 -4.39 -10.47
N GLN A 6 -4.96 -4.93 -9.26
CA GLN A 6 -5.18 -4.16 -8.03
C GLN A 6 -4.08 -3.09 -7.84
N VAL A 7 -2.92 -3.28 -8.48
CA VAL A 7 -1.79 -2.36 -8.49
C VAL A 7 -1.49 -1.96 -9.95
N ASP A 8 -1.55 -0.67 -10.24
CA ASP A 8 -1.17 -0.11 -11.53
C ASP A 8 0.33 0.23 -11.60
N PRO A 9 0.91 0.41 -12.80
CA PRO A 9 2.34 0.66 -12.96
C PRO A 9 2.85 1.93 -12.25
N VAL A 10 2.06 3.00 -12.20
CA VAL A 10 2.47 4.27 -11.57
C VAL A 10 2.58 4.10 -10.06
N THR A 11 1.60 3.42 -9.47
CA THR A 11 1.63 3.07 -8.04
C THR A 11 2.83 2.19 -7.71
N PHE A 12 3.07 1.14 -8.50
CA PHE A 12 4.21 0.26 -8.27
C PHE A 12 5.56 0.97 -8.40
N GLN A 13 5.72 1.84 -9.41
CA GLN A 13 6.93 2.64 -9.59
C GLN A 13 7.16 3.58 -8.39
N THR A 14 6.08 4.14 -7.83
CA THR A 14 6.16 4.96 -6.62
C THR A 14 6.69 4.16 -5.43
N TRP A 15 6.19 2.94 -5.23
CA TRP A 15 6.70 2.05 -4.17
C TRP A 15 8.15 1.62 -4.41
N ALA A 16 8.54 1.34 -5.66
CA ALA A 16 9.92 1.03 -6.01
C ALA A 16 10.86 2.21 -5.68
N ASN A 17 10.44 3.44 -5.97
CA ASN A 17 11.19 4.65 -5.60
C ASN A 17 11.33 4.82 -4.09
N ILE A 18 10.29 4.48 -3.31
CA ILE A 18 10.37 4.47 -1.84
C ILE A 18 11.40 3.43 -1.37
N LEU A 19 11.32 2.21 -1.88
CA LEU A 19 12.26 1.14 -1.52
C LEU A 19 13.71 1.54 -1.87
N ALA A 20 13.95 2.15 -3.03
CA ALA A 20 15.28 2.63 -3.41
C ALA A 20 15.84 3.65 -2.42
N ARG A 21 15.00 4.53 -1.86
CA ARG A 21 15.39 5.58 -0.90
C ARG A 21 15.52 5.08 0.54
N VAL A 22 14.91 3.95 0.88
CA VAL A 22 14.92 3.39 2.24
C VAL A 22 15.50 1.97 2.18
N PRO A 23 16.83 1.77 2.20
CA PRO A 23 17.46 0.47 1.91
C PRO A 23 17.03 -0.70 2.82
N SER A 24 16.62 -0.41 4.06
CA SER A 24 16.16 -1.39 5.04
C SER A 24 14.70 -1.84 4.85
N ALA A 25 13.90 -1.09 4.11
CA ALA A 25 12.47 -1.36 3.99
C ALA A 25 12.19 -2.63 3.15
N VAL A 26 11.10 -3.31 3.44
CA VAL A 26 10.53 -4.35 2.59
C VAL A 26 9.07 -4.01 2.30
N LEU A 27 8.58 -4.42 1.13
CA LEU A 27 7.19 -4.22 0.73
C LEU A 27 6.45 -5.55 0.85
N TRP A 28 5.51 -5.60 1.77
CA TRP A 28 4.60 -6.73 1.93
C TRP A 28 3.40 -6.54 1.01
N LEU A 29 3.14 -7.53 0.16
CA LEU A 29 2.02 -7.52 -0.78
C LEU A 29 1.13 -8.71 -0.50
N ALA A 30 -0.18 -8.50 -0.54
CA ALA A 30 -1.14 -9.58 -0.43
C ALA A 30 -0.86 -10.68 -1.48
N ALA A 31 -0.98 -11.93 -1.07
CA ALA A 31 -0.78 -13.07 -1.95
C ALA A 31 -1.64 -12.92 -3.22
N SER A 32 -0.96 -12.75 -4.35
CA SER A 32 -1.55 -12.78 -5.69
C SER A 32 -1.25 -14.15 -6.32
N PRO A 33 -1.91 -14.54 -7.43
CA PRO A 33 -1.49 -15.70 -8.22
C PRO A 33 0.03 -15.65 -8.46
N LYS A 34 0.71 -16.80 -8.42
CA LYS A 34 2.19 -16.88 -8.47
C LYS A 34 2.78 -16.06 -9.63
N ASP A 35 2.12 -16.07 -10.78
CA ASP A 35 2.54 -15.34 -11.99
C ASP A 35 2.53 -13.82 -11.80
N ALA A 36 1.57 -13.28 -11.05
CA ALA A 36 1.48 -11.85 -10.77
C ALA A 36 2.59 -11.40 -9.82
N PHE A 37 2.92 -12.19 -8.80
CA PHE A 37 4.00 -11.84 -7.88
C PHE A 37 5.38 -11.91 -8.56
N ALA A 38 5.60 -12.92 -9.41
CA ALA A 38 6.81 -13.03 -10.22
C ALA A 38 6.97 -11.84 -11.18
N LEU A 39 5.86 -11.34 -11.75
CA LEU A 39 5.90 -10.12 -12.56
C LEU A 39 6.35 -8.91 -11.72
N LEU A 40 5.78 -8.69 -10.54
CA LEU A 40 6.18 -7.57 -9.67
C LEU A 40 7.66 -7.66 -9.25
N GLN A 41 8.17 -8.86 -9.01
CA GLN A 41 9.60 -9.05 -8.74
C GLN A 41 10.50 -8.67 -9.92
N ARG A 42 10.07 -8.95 -11.16
CA ARG A 42 10.80 -8.52 -12.37
C ARG A 42 10.74 -7.00 -12.54
N GLU A 43 9.58 -6.39 -12.34
CA GLU A 43 9.42 -4.94 -12.41
C GLU A 43 10.28 -4.23 -11.34
N ALA A 44 10.34 -4.76 -10.11
CA ALA A 44 11.22 -4.24 -9.09
C ALA A 44 12.70 -4.35 -9.47
N ALA A 45 13.12 -5.50 -10.03
CA ALA A 45 14.50 -5.67 -10.48
C ALA A 45 14.86 -4.68 -11.59
N ALA A 46 13.95 -4.43 -12.53
CA ALA A 46 14.12 -3.43 -13.59
C ALA A 46 14.23 -2.00 -13.03
N ALA A 47 13.56 -1.71 -11.91
CA ALA A 47 13.67 -0.45 -11.17
C ALA A 47 14.87 -0.40 -10.19
N GLY A 48 15.78 -1.38 -10.21
CA GLY A 48 16.95 -1.42 -9.34
C GLY A 48 16.67 -1.86 -7.89
N VAL A 49 15.48 -2.38 -7.61
CA VAL A 49 15.08 -2.88 -6.29
C VAL A 49 15.29 -4.41 -6.24
N PRO A 50 16.09 -4.95 -5.30
CA PRO A 50 16.27 -6.39 -5.19
C PRO A 50 14.94 -7.14 -4.96
N PRO A 51 14.63 -8.21 -5.73
CA PRO A 51 13.37 -8.95 -5.62
C PRO A 51 13.04 -9.47 -4.21
N ARG A 52 14.06 -9.77 -3.40
CA ARG A 52 13.90 -10.20 -2.00
C ARG A 52 13.25 -9.16 -1.09
N ARG A 53 13.19 -7.89 -1.52
CA ARG A 53 12.53 -6.80 -0.79
C ARG A 53 11.03 -6.75 -1.03
N LEU A 54 10.51 -7.54 -1.97
CA LEU A 54 9.09 -7.83 -2.11
C LEU A 54 8.80 -9.12 -1.34
N VAL A 55 7.90 -9.03 -0.37
CA VAL A 55 7.48 -10.17 0.45
C VAL A 55 6.03 -10.49 0.12
N ALA A 56 5.77 -11.72 -0.30
CA ALA A 56 4.40 -12.21 -0.44
C ALA A 56 3.86 -12.48 0.97
N ALA A 57 2.89 -11.68 1.40
CA ALA A 57 2.22 -11.90 2.67
C ALA A 57 1.48 -13.24 2.60
N PRO A 58 1.70 -14.15 3.57
CA PRO A 58 0.92 -15.39 3.68
C PRO A 58 -0.57 -15.11 3.75
N TRP A 59 -1.38 -16.13 3.45
CA TRP A 59 -2.78 -16.09 3.85
C TRP A 59 -2.88 -16.25 5.36
N PHE A 60 -3.72 -15.45 6.00
CA PHE A 60 -3.99 -15.52 7.43
C PHE A 60 -5.50 -15.58 7.70
N PRO A 61 -5.95 -16.28 8.75
CA PRO A 61 -7.33 -16.21 9.21
C PRO A 61 -7.72 -14.77 9.55
N GLU A 62 -8.98 -14.41 9.34
CA GLU A 62 -9.51 -13.05 9.62
C GLU A 62 -9.17 -12.55 11.03
N LYS A 63 -9.27 -13.42 12.03
CA LYS A 63 -8.94 -13.11 13.44
C LYS A 63 -7.49 -12.68 13.65
N GLU A 64 -6.60 -13.01 12.71
CA GLU A 64 -5.18 -12.69 12.77
C GLU A 64 -4.79 -11.45 11.96
N HIS A 65 -5.73 -10.88 11.20
CA HIS A 65 -5.44 -9.79 10.27
C HIS A 65 -4.90 -8.55 10.97
N ILE A 66 -5.45 -8.20 12.13
CA ILE A 66 -4.99 -7.05 12.94
C ILE A 66 -3.59 -7.35 13.51
N ARG A 67 -3.38 -8.53 14.12
CA ARG A 67 -2.09 -8.92 14.70
C ARG A 67 -0.97 -8.95 13.66
N ILE A 68 -1.25 -9.44 12.46
CA ILE A 68 -0.24 -9.46 11.41
C ILE A 68 0.06 -8.05 10.90
N LYS A 69 -0.97 -7.21 10.75
CA LYS A 69 -0.78 -5.82 10.32
C LYS A 69 0.04 -5.02 11.33
N SER A 70 -0.05 -5.32 12.63
CA SER A 70 0.78 -4.65 13.64
C SER A 70 2.29 -4.93 13.51
N LEU A 71 2.70 -5.85 12.62
CA LEU A 71 4.11 -6.08 12.28
C LEU A 71 4.63 -5.11 11.20
N CYS A 72 3.74 -4.34 10.57
CA CYS A 72 4.11 -3.36 9.55
C CYS A 72 4.42 -2.01 10.19
N ASP A 73 5.43 -1.31 9.67
CA ASP A 73 5.75 0.05 10.13
C ASP A 73 4.83 1.12 9.53
N LEU A 74 4.34 0.88 8.31
CA LEU A 74 3.56 1.83 7.51
C LEU A 74 2.65 1.08 6.53
N PHE A 75 1.40 1.52 6.41
CA PHE A 75 0.48 1.05 5.37
C PHE A 75 0.49 1.99 4.17
N LEU A 76 0.82 1.49 2.98
CA LEU A 76 0.76 2.25 1.72
C LEU A 76 -0.56 1.93 0.99
N ASP A 77 -1.40 2.95 0.84
CA ASP A 77 -2.66 2.83 0.10
C ASP A 77 -2.44 2.84 -1.43
N THR A 78 -3.44 2.36 -2.17
CA THR A 78 -3.47 2.36 -3.65
C THR A 78 -4.32 3.52 -4.18
N PRO A 79 -3.74 4.54 -4.82
CA PRO A 79 -4.46 5.78 -5.17
C PRO A 79 -5.62 5.57 -6.17
N ALA A 80 -5.47 4.65 -7.13
CA ALA A 80 -6.52 4.37 -8.12
C ALA A 80 -7.79 3.75 -7.49
N TYR A 81 -7.60 2.99 -6.41
CA TYR A 81 -8.67 2.32 -5.68
C TYR A 81 -8.17 2.04 -4.26
N ASN A 82 -8.60 2.84 -3.30
CA ASN A 82 -8.10 2.74 -1.94
C ASN A 82 -8.47 1.39 -1.30
N ALA A 83 -7.64 0.96 -0.36
CA ALA A 83 -7.97 -0.11 0.54
C ALA A 83 -9.16 0.31 1.42
N HIS A 84 -10.09 -0.63 1.63
CA HIS A 84 -11.25 -0.44 2.48
C HIS A 84 -11.01 -1.20 3.79
N GLN A 85 -11.48 -2.45 3.90
CA GLN A 85 -11.30 -3.28 5.10
C GLN A 85 -9.84 -3.39 5.55
N THR A 86 -8.91 -3.65 4.62
CA THR A 86 -7.48 -3.78 4.94
C THR A 86 -6.87 -2.52 5.55
N ALA A 87 -7.31 -1.34 5.11
CA ALA A 87 -6.87 -0.06 5.69
C ALA A 87 -7.43 0.13 7.10
N GLY A 88 -8.71 -0.20 7.30
CA GLY A 88 -9.34 -0.16 8.62
C GLY A 88 -8.62 -1.03 9.64
N ASP A 89 -8.27 -2.27 9.26
CA ASP A 89 -7.51 -3.16 10.14
C ASP A 89 -6.11 -2.63 10.47
N ALA A 90 -5.44 -1.97 9.51
CA ALA A 90 -4.12 -1.38 9.74
C ALA A 90 -4.20 -0.23 10.74
N LEU A 91 -5.18 0.65 10.58
CA LEU A 91 -5.45 1.72 11.53
C LEU A 91 -5.83 1.18 12.92
N TRP A 92 -6.65 0.12 12.97
CA TRP A 92 -7.00 -0.55 14.23
C TRP A 92 -5.79 -1.21 14.90
N ALA A 93 -4.83 -1.71 14.11
CA ALA A 93 -3.55 -2.21 14.59
C ALA A 93 -2.58 -1.10 15.04
N GLY A 94 -2.96 0.17 14.96
CA GLY A 94 -2.14 1.32 15.33
C GLY A 94 -1.11 1.72 14.27
N ILE A 95 -1.21 1.19 13.05
CA ILE A 95 -0.25 1.44 11.98
C ILE A 95 -0.59 2.72 11.24
N PRO A 96 0.36 3.66 11.06
CA PRO A 96 0.13 4.84 10.25
C PRO A 96 -0.13 4.43 8.80
N MET A 97 -1.05 5.16 8.16
CA MET A 97 -1.42 4.93 6.77
C MET A 97 -1.04 6.14 5.92
N LEU A 98 -0.42 5.89 4.76
CA LEU A 98 -0.19 6.87 3.71
C LEU A 98 -1.21 6.68 2.59
N THR A 99 -1.99 7.72 2.30
CA THR A 99 -2.96 7.72 1.19
C THR A 99 -2.81 8.96 0.31
N LEU A 100 -3.21 8.84 -0.95
CA LEU A 100 -3.23 9.92 -1.93
C LEU A 100 -4.67 10.06 -2.43
N PRO A 101 -5.45 11.03 -1.91
CA PRO A 101 -6.84 11.18 -2.29
C PRO A 101 -6.97 11.70 -3.73
N GLY A 102 -7.71 10.96 -4.55
CA GLY A 102 -8.12 11.42 -5.88
C GLY A 102 -9.47 12.15 -5.89
N GLU A 103 -10.00 12.39 -7.10
CA GLU A 103 -11.31 13.03 -7.31
C GLU A 103 -12.48 12.06 -7.14
N LYS A 104 -12.26 10.75 -7.28
CA LYS A 104 -13.30 9.73 -7.22
C LYS A 104 -13.54 9.25 -5.80
N MET A 105 -14.77 8.85 -5.48
CA MET A 105 -15.11 8.29 -4.17
C MET A 105 -14.22 7.11 -3.77
N VAL A 106 -13.96 6.18 -4.71
CA VAL A 106 -13.12 4.99 -4.48
C VAL A 106 -11.65 5.31 -4.17
N SER A 107 -11.19 6.52 -4.46
CA SER A 107 -9.84 7.01 -4.17
C SER A 107 -9.81 7.96 -2.98
N ARG A 108 -10.86 8.00 -2.15
CA ARG A 108 -10.96 8.91 -0.99
C ARG A 108 -11.31 8.19 0.32
N VAL A 109 -11.38 6.87 0.30
CA VAL A 109 -11.73 6.06 1.47
C VAL A 109 -10.66 6.18 2.54
N GLY A 110 -9.37 6.12 2.15
CA GLY A 110 -8.27 6.29 3.09
C GLY A 110 -8.30 7.65 3.78
N LEU A 111 -8.53 8.73 3.00
CA LEU A 111 -8.70 10.08 3.54
C LEU A 111 -9.88 10.17 4.51
N SER A 112 -11.02 9.58 4.15
CA SER A 112 -12.22 9.57 5.00
C SER A 112 -11.94 8.92 6.36
N MET A 113 -11.25 7.78 6.37
CA MET A 113 -10.86 7.08 7.60
C MET A 113 -9.92 7.93 8.47
N GLN A 114 -8.91 8.56 7.86
CA GLN A 114 -7.98 9.43 8.59
C GLN A 114 -8.69 10.64 9.23
N LEU A 115 -9.58 11.30 8.48
CA LEU A 115 -10.37 12.42 9.00
C LEU A 115 -11.31 11.98 10.13
N ALA A 116 -11.94 10.81 10.01
CA ALA A 116 -12.81 10.27 11.05
C ALA A 116 -12.06 9.96 12.36
N LEU A 117 -10.77 9.62 12.27
CA LEU A 117 -9.88 9.44 13.42
C LEU A 117 -9.31 10.74 13.98
N GLY A 118 -9.70 11.90 13.44
CA GLY A 118 -9.18 13.20 13.86
C GLY A 118 -7.74 13.48 13.40
N LEU A 119 -7.22 12.69 12.46
CA LEU A 119 -5.92 12.94 11.84
C LEU A 119 -6.10 14.10 10.84
N SER A 120 -5.78 15.31 11.31
CA SER A 120 -5.76 16.54 10.51
C SER A 120 -4.68 16.46 9.43
N PRO A 121 -4.83 17.09 8.24
CA PRO A 121 -3.82 17.09 7.18
C PRO A 121 -2.40 17.49 7.61
N SER A 122 -2.25 18.20 8.72
CA SER A 122 -0.95 18.55 9.32
C SER A 122 -0.26 17.39 10.05
N ASN A 123 -1.02 16.42 10.57
CA ASN A 123 -0.55 15.21 11.26
C ASN A 123 -0.83 13.92 10.47
N THR A 124 -1.45 14.03 9.30
CA THR A 124 -1.74 12.91 8.42
C THR A 124 -0.62 12.80 7.39
N THR A 125 -0.04 11.60 7.23
CA THR A 125 0.83 11.34 6.07
C THR A 125 -0.10 11.22 4.85
N ILE A 126 -0.43 12.36 4.25
CA ILE A 126 -1.05 12.44 2.92
C ILE A 126 0.11 12.69 1.96
N ALA A 127 0.30 11.81 0.98
CA ALA A 127 1.21 12.14 -0.10
C ALA A 127 0.52 13.23 -0.91
N HIS A 128 1.02 14.45 -0.88
CA HIS A 128 0.57 15.50 -1.79
C HIS A 128 1.32 15.32 -3.11
N SER A 129 0.61 15.02 -4.19
CA SER A 129 1.17 15.11 -5.54
C SER A 129 1.17 16.59 -5.94
N PHE A 130 2.32 17.27 -5.81
CA PHE A 130 2.50 18.57 -6.47
C PHE A 130 2.62 18.30 -7.97
N ALA A 131 1.53 18.50 -8.71
CA ALA A 131 1.61 18.69 -10.15
C ALA A 131 2.18 20.10 -10.38
N GLY A 132 3.44 20.17 -10.78
CA GLY A 132 4.03 21.34 -11.42
C GLY A 132 3.79 21.30 -12.92
#